data_AF-A0A3D2MFX0-F1
#
_entry.id   AF-A0A3D2MFX0-F1
#
_cell.length_a   1.000
_cell.length_b   1.000
_cell.length_c   1.000
_cell.angle_alpha   90.00
_cell.angle_beta   90.00
_cell.angle_gamma   90.00
#
_symmetry.space_group_name_H-M   'P 1'
#
loop_
_entity.id
_entity.type
_entity.pdbx_description
1 polymer ?
#
loop_
_entity_poly.entity_id
_entity_poly.type
_entity_poly.pdbx_seq_one_letter_code
_entity_poly.pdbx_strand_id
1 'polypeptide(L)'
;LDLDKKELKNMPKDKIVDKYITNVTIVNDDPEFQKYMSEEEDKKKIQNSLLSEAKEEGISQGYTSGINDGISKGENKKSIEIAKNMLKKNMSIEDISDITGLSIEEINKLTK
;
A
#
# COMPACT_ATOMS: atom_id res chain seq x y z
N LEU A 1 28.80 4.91 12.67
CA LEU A 1 30.00 5.36 13.42
C LEU A 1 30.30 6.75 12.93
N ASP A 2 29.84 7.75 13.68
CA ASP A 2 30.06 9.16 13.36
C ASP A 2 31.33 9.61 14.09
N LEU A 3 32.48 9.09 13.64
CA LEU A 3 33.77 9.38 14.26
C LEU A 3 34.19 10.79 13.86
N ASP A 4 34.16 11.71 14.81
CA ASP A 4 34.49 13.09 14.54
C ASP A 4 36.01 13.32 14.45
N LYS A 5 36.40 14.48 13.92
CA LYS A 5 37.83 14.85 13.77
C LYS A 5 38.57 14.91 15.12
N LYS A 6 37.87 15.07 16.25
CA LYS A 6 38.46 15.15 17.59
C LYS A 6 38.75 13.75 18.13
N GLU A 7 37.85 12.81 17.93
CA GLU A 7 38.00 11.39 18.27
C GLU A 7 39.15 10.76 17.47
N LEU A 8 39.22 11.02 16.16
CA LEU A 8 40.30 10.53 15.31
C LEU A 8 41.69 11.03 15.76
N LYS A 9 41.78 12.27 16.25
CA LYS A 9 43.05 12.86 16.74
C LYS A 9 43.53 12.25 18.05
N ASN A 10 42.64 11.68 18.84
CA ASN A 10 42.96 11.10 20.15
C ASN A 10 43.32 9.60 20.07
N MET A 11 43.27 9.01 18.87
CA MET A 11 43.62 7.60 18.68
C MET A 11 45.14 7.36 18.84
N PRO A 12 45.55 6.19 19.37
CA PRO A 12 46.96 5.83 19.51
C PRO A 12 47.65 5.77 18.14
N LYS A 13 48.84 6.36 18.03
CA LYS A 13 49.54 6.45 16.75
C LYS A 13 50.38 5.23 16.46
N ASP A 14 50.01 4.51 15.40
CA ASP A 14 50.83 3.49 14.75
C ASP A 14 50.53 3.45 13.24
N LYS A 15 51.30 2.66 12.49
CA LYS A 15 51.15 2.57 11.02
C LYS A 15 49.75 2.14 10.55
N ILE A 16 49.06 1.31 11.32
CA ILE A 16 47.73 0.79 10.97
C ILE A 16 46.67 1.83 11.33
N VAL A 17 46.75 2.42 12.52
CA VAL A 17 45.84 3.47 12.99
C VAL A 17 45.97 4.74 12.14
N ASP A 18 47.18 5.13 11.76
CA ASP A 18 47.41 6.28 10.88
C ASP A 18 46.76 6.07 9.49
N LYS A 19 46.86 4.85 8.95
CA LYS A 19 46.19 4.48 7.68
C LYS A 19 44.67 4.53 7.84
N TYR A 20 44.14 4.06 8.96
CA TYR A 20 42.71 4.13 9.27
C TYR A 20 42.22 5.58 9.39
N ILE A 21 42.89 6.42 10.22
CA ILE A 21 42.57 7.84 10.37
C ILE A 21 42.59 8.55 9.02
N THR A 22 43.58 8.28 8.19
CA THR A 22 43.70 8.87 6.84
C THR A 22 42.48 8.51 5.99
N ASN A 23 42.14 7.22 5.89
CA ASN A 23 41.00 6.78 5.11
C ASN A 23 39.67 7.35 5.61
N VAL A 24 39.45 7.34 6.93
CA VAL A 24 38.23 7.90 7.54
C VAL A 24 38.15 9.41 7.33
N THR A 25 39.27 10.13 7.46
CA THR A 25 39.31 11.58 7.21
C THR A 25 38.95 11.90 5.76
N ILE A 26 39.50 11.13 4.80
CA ILE A 26 39.17 11.29 3.36
C ILE A 26 37.67 11.10 3.13
N VAL A 27 37.06 10.06 3.70
CA VAL A 27 35.62 9.78 3.54
C VAL A 27 34.77 10.83 4.27
N ASN A 28 35.15 11.25 5.47
CA ASN A 28 34.42 12.28 6.22
C ASN A 28 34.48 13.66 5.56
N ASP A 29 35.54 13.96 4.80
CA ASP A 29 35.69 15.21 4.06
C ASP A 29 35.09 15.15 2.65
N ASP A 30 34.59 13.99 2.21
CA ASP A 30 33.89 13.85 0.93
C ASP A 30 32.49 14.51 0.98
N PRO A 31 32.22 15.52 0.13
CA PRO A 31 30.94 16.23 0.17
C PRO A 31 29.72 15.36 -0.12
N GLU A 32 29.88 14.33 -0.96
CA GLU A 32 28.79 13.39 -1.27
C GLU A 32 28.46 12.55 -0.04
N PHE A 33 29.47 12.03 0.66
CA PHE A 33 29.30 11.32 1.91
C PHE A 33 28.67 12.19 3.00
N GLN A 34 29.14 13.43 3.19
CA GLN A 34 28.56 14.37 4.16
C GLN A 34 27.08 14.63 3.87
N LYS A 35 26.73 14.87 2.60
CA LYS A 35 25.34 15.05 2.19
C LYS A 35 24.53 13.78 2.45
N TYR A 36 25.05 12.62 2.09
CA TYR A 36 24.37 11.35 2.27
C TYR A 36 24.06 11.04 3.74
N MET A 37 24.98 11.40 4.65
CA MET A 37 24.85 11.25 6.10
C MET A 37 24.10 12.41 6.78
N SER A 38 23.65 13.41 6.01
CA SER A 38 22.95 14.57 6.58
C SER A 38 21.52 14.22 7.00
N GLU A 39 21.05 14.87 8.07
CA GLU A 39 19.66 14.71 8.53
C GLU A 39 18.63 15.09 7.44
N GLU A 40 18.95 16.06 6.59
CA GLU A 40 18.05 16.50 5.51
C GLU A 40 17.85 15.40 4.47
N GLU A 41 18.94 14.76 4.05
CA GLU A 41 18.88 13.66 3.08
C GLU A 41 18.18 12.43 3.69
N ASP A 42 18.41 12.14 4.98
CA ASP A 42 17.70 11.07 5.69
C ASP A 42 16.21 11.33 5.81
N LYS A 43 15.80 12.55 6.23
CA LYS A 43 14.38 12.94 6.28
C LYS A 43 13.71 12.82 4.92
N LYS A 44 14.41 13.23 3.85
CA LYS A 44 13.94 13.13 2.47
C LYS A 44 13.75 11.68 2.03
N LYS A 45 14.72 10.80 2.30
CA LYS A 45 14.61 9.36 2.00
C LYS A 45 13.43 8.73 2.72
N ILE A 46 13.30 8.98 4.03
CA ILE A 46 12.19 8.49 4.85
C ILE A 46 10.86 8.98 4.27
N GLN A 47 10.73 10.27 3.99
CA GLN A 47 9.51 10.85 3.42
C GLN A 47 9.15 10.20 2.07
N ASN A 48 10.13 10.01 1.19
CA ASN A 48 9.90 9.40 -0.12
C ASN A 48 9.47 7.94 0.01
N SER A 49 10.10 7.18 0.91
CA SER A 49 9.71 5.79 1.21
C SER A 49 8.27 5.71 1.71
N LEU A 50 7.91 6.54 2.70
CA LEU A 50 6.56 6.60 3.26
C LEU A 50 5.52 6.99 2.20
N LEU A 51 5.83 7.97 1.36
CA LEU A 51 4.94 8.40 0.28
C LEU A 51 4.76 7.30 -0.77
N SER A 52 5.82 6.58 -1.12
CA SER A 52 5.78 5.46 -2.07
C SER A 52 4.90 4.34 -1.53
N GLU A 53 5.13 3.94 -0.28
CA GLU A 53 4.34 2.89 0.40
C GLU A 53 2.87 3.28 0.49
N ALA A 54 2.56 4.48 0.99
CA ALA A 54 1.19 4.96 1.09
C ALA A 54 0.47 5.02 -0.28
N LYS A 55 1.19 5.39 -1.35
CA LYS A 55 0.64 5.39 -2.71
C LYS A 55 0.36 3.98 -3.21
N GLU A 56 1.29 3.05 -3.01
CA GLU A 56 1.13 1.66 -3.43
C GLU A 56 -0.02 0.97 -2.69
N GLU A 57 -0.07 1.14 -1.36
CA GLU A 57 -1.17 0.64 -0.54
C GLU A 57 -2.51 1.23 -0.96
N GLY A 58 -2.58 2.55 -1.15
CA GLY A 58 -3.79 3.24 -1.57
C GLY A 58 -4.31 2.75 -2.94
N ILE A 59 -3.41 2.53 -3.90
CA ILE A 59 -3.76 1.97 -5.22
C ILE A 59 -4.26 0.53 -5.07
N SER A 60 -3.56 -0.30 -4.31
CA SER A 60 -3.91 -1.71 -4.09
C SER A 60 -5.27 -1.86 -3.41
N GLN A 61 -5.50 -1.11 -2.33
CA GLN A 61 -6.78 -1.10 -1.60
C GLN A 61 -7.91 -0.56 -2.48
N GLY A 62 -7.68 0.53 -3.22
CA GLY A 62 -8.66 1.11 -4.13
C GLY A 62 -9.06 0.16 -5.26
N TYR A 63 -8.09 -0.51 -5.88
CA TYR A 63 -8.33 -1.50 -6.92
C TYR A 63 -9.12 -2.70 -6.40
N THR A 64 -8.69 -3.26 -5.27
CA THR A 64 -9.35 -4.42 -4.64
C THR A 64 -10.79 -4.09 -4.24
N SER A 65 -10.99 -2.94 -3.58
CA SER A 65 -12.32 -2.49 -3.15
C SER A 65 -13.23 -2.23 -4.35
N GLY A 66 -12.69 -1.58 -5.41
CA GLY A 66 -13.43 -1.29 -6.63
C GLY A 66 -13.87 -2.55 -7.39
N ILE A 67 -13.00 -3.56 -7.47
CA ILE A 67 -13.35 -4.86 -8.07
C ILE A 67 -14.43 -5.56 -7.26
N ASN A 68 -14.26 -5.67 -5.94
CA ASN A 68 -15.22 -6.37 -5.09
C ASN A 68 -16.61 -5.69 -5.12
N ASP A 69 -16.65 -4.37 -5.05
CA ASP A 69 -17.89 -3.60 -5.17
C ASP A 69 -18.52 -3.76 -6.56
N GLY A 70 -17.70 -3.74 -7.62
CA GLY A 70 -18.14 -3.98 -8.99
C GLY A 70 -18.75 -5.37 -9.21
N ILE A 71 -18.09 -6.42 -8.71
CA ILE A 71 -18.57 -7.81 -8.79
C ILE A 71 -19.89 -7.95 -8.02
N SER A 72 -19.93 -7.52 -6.75
CA SER A 72 -21.12 -7.62 -5.91
C SER A 72 -22.33 -6.89 -6.51
N LYS A 73 -22.12 -5.65 -7.00
CA LYS A 73 -23.17 -4.90 -7.71
C LYS A 73 -23.59 -5.59 -9.00
N GLY A 74 -22.67 -6.22 -9.74
CA GLY A 74 -22.95 -6.96 -10.95
C GLY A 74 -23.79 -8.20 -10.70
N GLU A 75 -23.41 -9.01 -9.71
CA GLU A 75 -24.14 -10.21 -9.28
C GLU A 75 -25.55 -9.86 -8.81
N ASN A 76 -25.69 -8.86 -7.93
CA ASN A 76 -27.00 -8.42 -7.45
C ASN A 76 -27.90 -7.91 -8.59
N LYS A 77 -27.37 -7.08 -9.50
CA LYS A 77 -28.12 -6.62 -10.69
C LYS A 77 -28.59 -7.79 -11.56
N LYS A 78 -27.72 -8.78 -11.77
CA LYS A 78 -28.05 -9.97 -12.56
C LYS A 78 -29.13 -10.80 -11.88
N SER A 79 -29.04 -11.03 -10.56
CA SER A 79 -30.08 -11.73 -9.80
C SER A 79 -31.42 -11.01 -9.90
N ILE A 80 -31.45 -9.68 -9.79
CA ILE A 80 -32.66 -8.87 -9.96
C ILE A 80 -33.25 -9.01 -11.37
N GLU A 81 -32.41 -8.98 -12.41
CA GLU A 81 -32.87 -9.15 -13.80
C GLU A 81 -33.49 -10.53 -14.04
N ILE A 82 -32.83 -11.57 -13.54
CA ILE A 82 -33.33 -12.95 -13.60
C ILE A 82 -34.67 -13.05 -12.86
N ALA A 83 -34.77 -12.52 -11.64
CA ALA A 83 -36.00 -12.52 -10.86
C ALA A 83 -37.15 -11.82 -11.61
N LYS A 84 -36.90 -10.66 -12.22
CA LYS A 84 -37.91 -9.96 -13.05
C LYS A 84 -38.39 -10.80 -14.22
N ASN A 85 -37.48 -11.54 -14.88
CA ASN A 85 -37.83 -12.40 -16.00
C ASN A 85 -38.62 -13.65 -15.56
N MET A 86 -38.34 -14.18 -14.36
CA MET A 86 -39.09 -15.29 -13.78
C MET A 86 -40.48 -14.87 -13.30
N LEU A 87 -40.60 -13.68 -12.71
CA LEU A 87 -41.89 -13.09 -12.35
C LEU A 87 -42.80 -12.93 -13.58
N LYS A 88 -42.25 -12.45 -14.70
CA LYS A 88 -42.98 -12.37 -15.99
C LYS A 88 -43.45 -13.74 -16.51
N LYS A 89 -42.84 -14.82 -16.06
CA LYS A 89 -43.21 -16.21 -16.38
C LYS A 89 -44.15 -16.83 -15.34
N ASN A 90 -44.66 -16.03 -14.39
CA ASN A 90 -45.54 -16.46 -13.30
C ASN A 90 -44.96 -17.58 -12.43
N MET A 91 -43.63 -17.58 -12.24
CA MET A 91 -42.96 -18.49 -11.29
C MET A 91 -43.27 -18.07 -9.85
N SER A 92 -43.29 -19.03 -8.91
CA SER A 92 -43.57 -18.74 -7.50
C SER A 92 -42.47 -17.87 -6.87
N ILE A 93 -42.81 -17.11 -5.83
CA ILE A 93 -41.84 -16.23 -5.17
C ILE A 93 -40.78 -17.07 -4.46
N GLU A 94 -41.19 -18.21 -3.91
CA GLU A 94 -40.35 -19.20 -3.25
C GLU A 94 -39.30 -19.76 -4.22
N ASP A 95 -39.71 -20.23 -5.41
CA ASP A 95 -38.76 -20.74 -6.43
C ASP A 95 -37.79 -19.65 -6.90
N ILE A 96 -38.28 -18.41 -7.06
CA ILE A 96 -37.42 -17.29 -7.47
C ILE A 96 -36.39 -16.97 -6.39
N SER A 97 -36.78 -17.02 -5.12
CA SER A 97 -35.89 -16.83 -3.97
C SER A 97 -34.77 -17.88 -4.01
N ASP A 98 -35.13 -19.14 -4.18
CA ASP A 98 -34.18 -20.26 -4.20
C ASP A 98 -33.22 -20.19 -5.40
N ILE A 99 -33.69 -19.77 -6.59
CA ILE A 99 -32.84 -19.72 -7.79
C ILE A 99 -31.93 -18.50 -7.81
N THR A 100 -32.42 -17.34 -7.39
CA THR A 100 -31.71 -16.05 -7.53
C THR A 100 -30.88 -15.67 -6.31
N GLY A 101 -31.15 -16.31 -5.16
CA GLY A 101 -30.56 -15.97 -3.87
C GLY A 101 -31.06 -14.66 -3.28
N LEU A 102 -32.06 -14.02 -3.90
CA LEU A 102 -32.73 -12.84 -3.34
C LEU A 102 -33.71 -13.26 -2.24
N SER A 103 -33.86 -12.43 -1.22
CA SER A 103 -34.90 -12.64 -0.22
C SER A 103 -36.30 -12.44 -0.80
N ILE A 104 -37.28 -13.09 -0.19
CA ILE A 104 -38.71 -12.89 -0.50
C ILE A 104 -39.10 -11.41 -0.41
N GLU A 105 -38.54 -10.65 0.54
CA GLU A 105 -38.78 -9.21 0.66
C GLU A 105 -38.23 -8.41 -0.53
N GLU A 106 -37.02 -8.74 -0.99
CA GLU A 106 -36.44 -8.10 -2.18
C GLU A 106 -37.26 -8.40 -3.43
N ILE A 107 -37.70 -9.65 -3.60
CA ILE A 107 -38.53 -10.06 -4.75
C ILE A 107 -39.88 -9.34 -4.73
N ASN A 108 -40.52 -9.25 -3.56
CA ASN A 108 -41.78 -8.51 -3.39
C ASN A 108 -41.65 -7.00 -3.66
N LYS A 109 -40.44 -6.43 -3.57
CA LYS A 109 -40.19 -5.03 -3.98
C LYS A 109 -40.09 -4.89 -5.50
N LEU A 110 -39.86 -5.96 -6.26
CA LEU A 110 -39.79 -5.95 -7.73
C LEU A 110 -41.17 -6.03 -8.40
N THR A 111 -42.21 -6.40 -7.66
CA THR A 111 -43.60 -6.54 -8.14
C THR A 111 -44.46 -5.30 -7.87
N LYS A 112 -43.95 -4.34 -7.10
CA LYS A 112 -44.56 -3.02 -6.88
C LYS A 112 -44.17 -2.04 -7.99
#